data_AF-A0A5E7Y659-F1
#
_entry.id   AF-A0A5E7Y659-F1
#
_cell.length_a   1.000
_cell.length_b   1.000
_cell.length_c   1.000
_cell.angle_alpha   90.00
_cell.angle_beta   90.00
_cell.angle_gamma   90.00
#
_symmetry.space_group_name_H-M   'P 1'
#
loop_
_entity.id
_entity.type
_entity.pdbx_description
1 polymer ?
#
loop_
_entity_poly.entity_id
_entity_poly.type
_entity_poly.pdbx_seq_one_letter_code
_entity_poly.pdbx_strand_id
1 'polypeptide(L)'
;MIGIDTNVIVRLLTRDDPEQFDAAVRLVKASGPDRPLFVNPIVVAETIWVLERIYKTDRATARKQVAGLLDTVEIKVPETMQMDGWSEWLKSPHPDFSDVIIAGLNSANGCETTMTFDRKAAQSVPGMELLA
;
A
#
# COMPACT_ATOMS: atom_id res chain seq x y z
N MET A 1 2.61 7.45 11.62
CA MET A 1 1.75 7.07 10.44
C MET A 1 2.14 5.68 9.99
N ILE A 2 1.22 4.94 9.38
CA ILE A 2 1.50 3.60 8.83
C ILE A 2 1.28 3.60 7.32
N GLY A 3 2.34 3.30 6.58
CA GLY A 3 2.27 3.12 5.14
C GLY A 3 1.55 1.82 4.78
N ILE A 4 0.83 1.83 3.67
CA ILE A 4 0.10 0.67 3.18
C ILE A 4 0.63 0.29 1.79
N ASP A 5 0.81 -1.01 1.56
CA ASP A 5 1.17 -1.59 0.27
C ASP A 5 -0.08 -1.93 -0.57
N THR A 6 0.10 -2.09 -1.89
CA THR A 6 -0.96 -2.37 -2.87
C THR A 6 -1.74 -3.63 -2.52
N ASN A 7 -1.06 -4.70 -2.10
CA ASN A 7 -1.73 -5.96 -1.79
C ASN A 7 -2.73 -5.82 -0.63
N VAL A 8 -2.47 -4.98 0.36
CA VAL A 8 -3.38 -4.75 1.50
C VAL A 8 -4.67 -4.07 1.02
N ILE A 9 -4.55 -3.07 0.16
CA ILE A 9 -5.70 -2.38 -0.43
C ILE A 9 -6.52 -3.32 -1.30
N VAL A 10 -5.85 -4.13 -2.12
CA VAL A 10 -6.53 -5.12 -2.97
C VAL A 10 -7.38 -6.05 -2.11
N ARG A 11 -6.84 -6.60 -1.00
CA ARG A 11 -7.61 -7.48 -0.10
C ARG A 11 -8.83 -6.80 0.51
N LEU A 12 -8.72 -5.53 0.91
CA LEU A 12 -9.87 -4.77 1.42
C LEU A 12 -10.98 -4.61 0.38
N LEU A 13 -10.63 -4.39 -0.88
CA LEU A 13 -11.57 -4.11 -1.96
C LEU A 13 -12.20 -5.36 -2.57
N THR A 14 -11.42 -6.43 -2.75
CA THR A 14 -11.84 -7.66 -3.45
C THR A 14 -12.38 -8.72 -2.50
N ARG A 15 -11.91 -8.75 -1.24
CA ARG A 15 -12.22 -9.78 -0.23
C ARG A 15 -11.98 -11.21 -0.73
N ASP A 16 -11.02 -11.37 -1.63
CA ASP A 16 -10.73 -12.65 -2.26
C ASP A 16 -9.87 -13.58 -1.39
N ASP A 17 -9.31 -13.04 -0.31
CA ASP A 17 -8.68 -13.79 0.78
C ASP A 17 -9.33 -13.35 2.11
N PRO A 18 -10.16 -14.20 2.76
CA PRO A 18 -10.86 -13.83 3.99
C PRO A 18 -9.94 -13.53 5.17
N GLU A 19 -8.82 -14.25 5.31
CA GLU A 19 -7.90 -14.07 6.44
C GLU A 19 -7.15 -12.75 6.32
N GLN A 20 -6.64 -12.46 5.12
CA GLN A 20 -5.97 -11.19 4.83
C GLN A 20 -6.95 -10.02 4.84
N PHE A 21 -8.19 -10.22 4.39
CA PHE A 21 -9.24 -9.21 4.53
C PHE A 21 -9.47 -8.84 5.99
N ASP A 22 -9.63 -9.84 6.87
CA ASP A 22 -9.84 -9.59 8.30
C ASP A 22 -8.62 -8.91 8.94
N ALA A 23 -7.40 -9.27 8.54
CA ALA A 23 -6.18 -8.60 8.99
C ALA A 23 -6.13 -7.13 8.57
N ALA A 24 -6.45 -6.84 7.31
CA ALA A 24 -6.51 -5.47 6.81
C ALA A 24 -7.61 -4.65 7.50
N VAL A 25 -8.78 -5.25 7.78
CA VAL A 25 -9.85 -4.60 8.55
C VAL A 25 -9.40 -4.29 9.98
N ARG A 26 -8.65 -5.18 10.64
CA ARG A 26 -8.07 -4.91 11.97
C ARG A 26 -7.11 -3.74 11.92
N LEU A 27 -6.23 -3.68 10.91
CA LEU A 27 -5.29 -2.56 10.71
C LEU A 27 -6.04 -1.24 10.55
N VAL A 28 -7.08 -1.19 9.71
CA VAL A 28 -7.91 0.00 9.51
C VAL A 28 -8.61 0.41 10.81
N LYS A 29 -9.18 -0.53 11.56
CA LYS A 29 -9.84 -0.24 12.85
C LYS A 29 -8.88 0.24 13.94
N ALA A 30 -7.61 -0.16 13.87
CA ALA A 30 -6.57 0.27 14.80
C ALA A 30 -5.97 1.64 14.44
N SER A 31 -6.25 2.16 13.24
CA SER A 31 -5.83 3.50 12.84
C SER A 31 -6.67 4.59 13.50
N GLY A 32 -6.12 5.80 13.60
CA GLY A 32 -6.77 6.96 14.17
C GLY A 32 -5.85 8.20 14.13
N PRO A 33 -6.29 9.34 14.68
CA PRO A 33 -5.66 10.65 14.45
C PRO A 33 -4.16 10.71 14.74
N ASP A 34 -3.73 9.97 15.76
CA ASP A 34 -2.33 9.93 16.20
C ASP A 34 -1.47 8.96 15.36
N ARG A 35 -2.10 7.99 14.68
CA ARG A 35 -1.43 6.98 13.85
C ARG A 35 -2.24 6.67 12.58
N PRO A 36 -2.40 7.65 11.67
CA PRO A 36 -3.23 7.46 10.48
C PRO A 36 -2.53 6.57 9.46
N LEU A 37 -3.34 6.00 8.56
CA LEU A 37 -2.84 5.24 7.41
C LEU A 37 -2.37 6.20 6.31
N PHE A 38 -1.34 5.80 5.59
CA PHE A 38 -0.75 6.58 4.51
C PHE A 38 -0.74 5.75 3.23
N VAL A 39 -1.24 6.34 2.15
CA VAL A 39 -1.29 5.71 0.84
C VAL A 39 -0.67 6.67 -0.16
N ASN A 40 0.47 6.26 -0.71
CA ASN A 40 1.15 7.06 -1.72
C ASN A 40 0.53 6.86 -3.13
N PRO A 41 0.81 7.75 -4.11
CA PRO A 41 0.19 7.68 -5.43
C PRO A 41 0.55 6.43 -6.24
N ILE A 42 1.70 5.79 -5.99
CA ILE A 42 2.07 4.53 -6.67
C ILE A 42 1.12 3.42 -6.24
N VAL A 43 0.86 3.31 -4.93
CA VAL A 43 -0.06 2.31 -4.38
C VAL A 43 -1.46 2.48 -4.98
N VAL A 44 -1.93 3.73 -5.15
CA VAL A 44 -3.20 4.02 -5.81
C VAL A 44 -3.19 3.58 -7.28
N ALA A 45 -2.15 3.95 -8.02
CA ALA A 45 -2.01 3.62 -9.44
C ALA A 45 -1.95 2.10 -9.67
N GLU A 46 -1.18 1.40 -8.85
CA GLU A 46 -1.03 -0.05 -8.91
C GLU A 46 -2.32 -0.76 -8.50
N THR A 47 -3.02 -0.29 -7.46
CA THR A 47 -4.35 -0.82 -7.08
C THR A 47 -5.32 -0.75 -8.25
N ILE A 48 -5.42 0.41 -8.93
CA ILE A 48 -6.29 0.56 -10.11
C ILE A 48 -5.87 -0.42 -11.21
N TRP A 49 -4.57 -0.53 -11.48
CA TRP A 49 -4.05 -1.46 -12.48
C TRP A 49 -4.40 -2.91 -12.14
N VAL A 50 -4.23 -3.34 -10.88
CA VAL A 50 -4.56 -4.69 -10.42
C VAL A 50 -6.05 -4.96 -10.58
N LEU A 51 -6.92 -4.04 -10.17
CA LEU A 51 -8.37 -4.19 -10.34
C LEU A 51 -8.77 -4.34 -11.81
N GLU A 52 -8.31 -3.44 -12.68
CA GLU A 52 -8.67 -3.46 -14.11
C GLU A 52 -8.05 -4.66 -14.84
N ARG A 53 -6.79 -5.02 -14.54
CA ARG A 53 -6.01 -5.99 -15.33
C ARG A 53 -6.05 -7.40 -14.79
N ILE A 54 -6.00 -7.58 -13.48
CA ILE A 54 -5.97 -8.91 -12.86
C ILE A 54 -7.39 -9.34 -12.51
N TYR A 55 -8.14 -8.52 -11.78
CA TYR A 55 -9.51 -8.84 -11.37
C TYR A 55 -10.57 -8.55 -12.44
N LYS A 56 -10.18 -7.92 -13.57
CA LYS A 56 -11.07 -7.56 -14.68
C LYS A 56 -12.28 -6.73 -14.23
N THR A 57 -12.13 -5.98 -13.14
CA THR A 57 -13.15 -5.04 -12.66
C THR A 57 -13.35 -3.96 -13.73
N ASP A 58 -14.60 -3.63 -14.03
CA ASP A 58 -14.86 -2.56 -14.98
C ASP A 58 -14.38 -1.20 -14.42
N ARG A 59 -13.97 -0.31 -15.32
CA ARG A 59 -13.35 0.97 -14.96
C ARG A 59 -14.24 1.84 -14.07
N ALA A 60 -15.56 1.82 -14.26
CA ALA A 60 -16.47 2.65 -13.47
C ALA A 60 -16.54 2.13 -12.02
N THR A 61 -16.60 0.82 -11.84
CA THR A 61 -16.57 0.17 -10.53
C THR A 61 -15.22 0.37 -9.84
N ALA A 62 -14.10 0.15 -10.54
CA ALA A 62 -12.76 0.34 -9.97
C ALA A 62 -12.55 1.79 -9.49
N ARG A 63 -12.96 2.78 -10.29
CA ARG A 63 -12.94 4.20 -9.90
C ARG A 63 -13.78 4.44 -8.65
N LYS A 64 -15.00 3.91 -8.58
CA LYS A 64 -15.89 4.10 -7.43
C LYS A 64 -15.30 3.48 -6.15
N GLN A 65 -14.71 2.29 -6.26
CA GLN A 65 -14.07 1.61 -5.13
C GLN A 65 -12.85 2.38 -4.61
N VAL A 66 -11.97 2.82 -5.50
CA VAL A 66 -10.76 3.57 -5.12
C VAL A 66 -11.12 4.96 -4.59
N ALA A 67 -12.09 5.65 -5.18
CA ALA A 67 -12.58 6.93 -4.63
C ALA A 67 -13.18 6.74 -3.23
N GLY A 68 -14.03 5.74 -3.04
CA GLY A 68 -14.60 5.45 -1.72
C GLY A 68 -13.54 5.09 -0.66
N LEU A 69 -12.46 4.43 -1.07
CA LEU A 69 -11.31 4.18 -0.19
C LEU A 69 -10.62 5.49 0.20
N LEU A 70 -10.26 6.35 -0.77
CA LEU A 70 -9.58 7.63 -0.49
C LEU A 70 -10.45 8.60 0.32
N ASP A 71 -11.77 8.49 0.18
CA ASP A 71 -12.75 9.27 0.95
C ASP A 71 -12.96 8.69 2.37
N THR A 72 -12.45 7.50 2.67
CA THR A 72 -12.63 6.83 3.97
C THR A 72 -11.32 6.68 4.74
N VAL A 73 -11.42 6.92 6.05
CA VAL A 73 -10.31 6.84 7.04
C VAL A 73 -9.22 7.87 6.72
N GLU A 74 -8.38 8.21 7.69
CA GLU A 74 -7.39 9.30 7.59
C GLU A 74 -6.23 8.97 6.63
N ILE A 75 -6.55 8.57 5.41
CA ILE A 75 -5.59 8.27 4.36
C ILE A 75 -5.00 9.57 3.87
N LYS A 76 -3.74 9.79 4.20
CA LYS A 76 -2.97 10.92 3.67
C LYS A 76 -2.31 10.50 2.37
N VAL A 77 -2.53 11.31 1.34
CA VAL A 77 -1.81 11.24 0.07
C VAL A 77 -0.80 12.39 0.06
N PRO A 78 0.48 12.14 -0.27
CA PRO A 78 1.48 13.18 -0.29
C PRO A 78 1.20 14.18 -1.43
N GLU A 79 1.39 15.48 -1.17
CA GLU A 79 1.24 16.54 -2.18
C GLU A 79 2.38 16.52 -3.21
N THR A 80 3.54 15.99 -2.83
CA THR A 80 4.74 15.89 -3.69
C THR A 80 5.37 14.51 -3.61
N MET A 81 5.77 13.98 -4.76
CA MET A 81 6.44 12.68 -4.87
C MET A 81 7.96 12.88 -4.87
N GLN A 82 8.64 12.46 -3.81
CA GLN A 82 10.11 12.46 -3.74
C GLN A 82 10.62 11.06 -4.06
N MET A 83 11.40 10.92 -5.14
CA MET A 83 11.98 9.65 -5.54
C MET A 83 13.29 9.41 -4.81
N ASP A 84 13.23 9.16 -3.51
CA ASP A 84 14.38 8.71 -2.72
C ASP A 84 14.38 7.17 -2.65
N GLY A 85 15.56 6.53 -2.61
CA GLY A 85 15.68 5.07 -2.49
C GLY A 85 15.75 4.27 -3.82
N TRP A 86 15.53 4.88 -4.98
CA TRP A 86 15.65 4.17 -6.27
C TRP A 86 17.09 3.73 -6.57
N SER A 87 18.08 4.49 -6.07
CA SER A 87 19.49 4.18 -6.25
C SER A 87 19.93 2.98 -5.40
N GLU A 88 19.24 2.76 -4.28
CA GLU A 88 19.38 1.65 -3.37
C GLU A 88 18.73 0.39 -3.95
N TRP A 89 17.60 0.51 -4.66
CA TRP A 89 17.02 -0.60 -5.43
C TRP A 89 18.02 -1.17 -6.45
N LEU A 90 18.72 -0.30 -7.20
CA LEU A 90 19.74 -0.74 -8.17
C LEU A 90 20.87 -1.59 -7.56
N LYS A 91 21.07 -1.48 -6.25
CA LYS A 91 22.11 -2.20 -5.49
C LYS A 91 21.53 -3.37 -4.69
N SER A 92 20.22 -3.47 -4.61
CA SER A 92 19.51 -4.48 -3.84
C SER A 92 19.30 -5.76 -4.68
N PRO A 93 19.44 -6.95 -4.09
CA PRO A 93 19.02 -8.20 -4.73
C PRO A 93 17.48 -8.35 -4.77
N HIS A 94 16.71 -7.39 -4.23
CA HIS A 94 15.25 -7.44 -4.21
C HIS A 94 14.66 -7.31 -5.61
N PRO A 95 13.78 -8.23 -6.04
CA PRO A 95 13.33 -8.29 -7.43
C PRO A 95 12.35 -7.19 -7.82
N ASP A 96 11.53 -6.66 -6.89
CA ASP A 96 10.47 -5.72 -7.27
C ASP A 96 10.85 -4.26 -7.02
N PHE A 97 10.71 -3.45 -8.07
CA PHE A 97 10.96 -2.02 -8.01
C PHE A 97 9.87 -1.30 -7.22
N SER A 98 8.60 -1.73 -7.34
CA SER A 98 7.48 -1.07 -6.67
C SER A 98 7.67 -1.09 -5.16
N ASP A 99 8.04 -2.23 -4.58
CA ASP A 99 8.22 -2.37 -3.13
C ASP A 99 9.23 -1.37 -2.56
N VAL A 100 10.39 -1.21 -3.21
CA VAL A 100 11.44 -0.30 -2.72
C VAL A 100 11.01 1.15 -2.82
N ILE A 101 10.34 1.53 -3.92
CA ILE A 101 9.85 2.90 -4.08
C ILE A 101 8.68 3.20 -3.13
N ILE A 102 7.77 2.24 -2.92
CA ILE A 102 6.66 2.38 -1.97
C ILE A 102 7.20 2.58 -0.54
N ALA A 103 8.14 1.73 -0.12
CA ALA A 103 8.78 1.86 1.19
C ALA A 103 9.53 3.19 1.34
N GLY A 104 10.29 3.60 0.32
CA GLY A 104 11.02 4.87 0.29
C GLY A 104 10.09 6.08 0.40
N LEU A 105 9.00 6.11 -0.37
CA LEU A 105 8.00 7.18 -0.32
C LEU A 105 7.30 7.25 1.04
N ASN A 106 6.93 6.10 1.60
CA ASN A 106 6.28 6.05 2.91
C ASN A 106 7.22 6.56 4.00
N SER A 107 8.49 6.12 3.98
CA SER A 107 9.53 6.58 4.90
C SER A 107 9.79 8.09 4.80
N ALA A 108 9.95 8.62 3.57
CA ALA A 108 10.17 10.05 3.33
C ALA A 108 9.00 10.92 3.81
N ASN A 109 7.78 10.34 3.87
CA ASN A 109 6.59 11.01 4.39
C ASN A 109 6.36 10.75 5.90
N GLY A 110 7.32 10.15 6.61
CA GLY A 110 7.24 9.95 8.07
C GLY A 110 6.37 8.77 8.51
N CYS A 111 6.17 7.78 7.63
CA CYS A 111 5.61 6.50 8.07
C CYS A 111 6.62 5.75 8.94
N GLU A 112 6.13 5.19 10.04
CA GLU A 112 6.94 4.36 10.94
C GLU A 112 7.37 3.06 10.24
N THR A 113 6.47 2.51 9.42
CA THR A 113 6.64 1.26 8.70
C THR A 113 5.59 1.15 7.59
N THR A 114 5.78 0.22 6.65
CA THR A 114 4.87 -0.09 5.55
C THR A 114 4.36 -1.52 5.70
N MET A 115 3.04 -1.70 5.83
CA MET A 115 2.42 -3.01 5.98
C MET A 115 2.20 -3.67 4.61
N THR A 116 2.64 -4.93 4.47
CA THR A 116 2.51 -5.74 3.25
C THR A 116 2.13 -7.19 3.58
N PHE A 117 1.46 -7.89 2.66
CA PHE A 117 1.28 -9.35 2.72
C PHE A 117 2.39 -10.12 1.98
N ASP A 118 3.31 -9.44 1.29
CA ASP A 118 4.43 -10.10 0.62
C ASP A 118 5.56 -10.42 1.63
N ARG A 119 5.75 -11.71 1.90
CA ARG A 119 6.79 -12.19 2.81
C ARG A 119 8.21 -11.87 2.34
N LYS A 120 8.46 -11.85 1.02
CA LYS A 120 9.77 -11.49 0.49
C LYS A 120 10.00 -10.00 0.70
N ALA A 121 9.05 -9.15 0.33
CA ALA A 121 9.16 -7.71 0.54
C ALA A 121 9.41 -7.37 2.01
N ALA A 122 8.65 -7.96 2.95
CA ALA A 122 8.86 -7.79 4.39
C ALA A 122 10.22 -8.31 4.92
N GLN A 123 10.92 -9.18 4.18
CA GLN A 123 12.23 -9.71 4.56
C GLN A 123 13.40 -8.95 3.94
N SER A 124 13.23 -8.41 2.73
CA SER A 124 14.33 -7.81 1.94
C SER A 124 14.23 -6.32 1.71
N VAL A 125 13.09 -5.68 2.01
CA VAL A 125 12.91 -4.22 1.85
C VAL A 125 12.88 -3.53 3.22
N PRO A 126 13.90 -2.73 3.56
CA PRO A 126 13.89 -1.95 4.80
C PRO A 126 12.65 -1.07 4.92
N GLY A 127 11.99 -1.12 6.09
CA GLY A 127 10.78 -0.34 6.36
C GLY A 127 9.48 -1.00 5.90
N MET A 128 9.51 -2.25 5.39
CA MET A 128 8.32 -3.08 5.20
C MET A 128 8.18 -4.15 6.28
N GLU A 129 6.95 -4.38 6.73
CA GLU A 129 6.59 -5.38 7.74
C GLU A 129 5.44 -6.25 7.25
N LEU A 130 5.49 -7.55 7.61
CA LEU A 130 4.45 -8.50 7.27
C LEU A 130 3.20 -8.25 8.12
N LEU A 131 2.07 -8.02 7.46
CA LEU A 131 0.77 -7.94 8.11
C LEU A 131 0.23 -9.37 8.35
N ALA A 132 0.02 -9.72 9.63
CA ALA A 132 -0.44 -11.04 10.08
C ALA A 132 -1.91 -11.04 10.57
#